data_AF-A0A0L6I024-F1
#
_entry.id   AF-A0A0L6I024-F1
#
_cell.length_a   1.000
_cell.length_b   1.000
_cell.length_c   1.000
_cell.angle_alpha   90.00
_cell.angle_beta   90.00
_cell.angle_gamma   90.00
#
_symmetry.space_group_name_H-M   'P 1'
#
loop_
_entity.id
_entity.type
_entity.pdbx_description
1 polymer ?
#
loop_
_entity_poly.entity_id
_entity_poly.type
_entity_poly.pdbx_seq_one_letter_code
_entity_poly.pdbx_strand_id
1 'polypeptide(L)'
;MAVDWITPDELPDLWDTAEGIDEDLRADMLDAAQDACEAWVPEVGDPERPRDRTIRLAQLTLVRGLWNDAIADEGGSIGGDGFDFNPPWLAREARRMMRPPRGGAPATGHEPDPEPIPESV
;
A
#
# COMPACT_ATOMS: atom_id res chain seq x y z
N MET A 1 9.13 10.24 16.24
CA MET A 1 8.17 11.18 15.62
C MET A 1 6.90 10.41 15.39
N ALA A 2 5.75 10.96 15.78
CA ALA A 2 4.46 10.32 15.54
C ALA A 2 4.22 10.28 14.02
N VAL A 3 3.68 9.18 13.52
CA VAL A 3 3.30 9.04 12.11
C VAL A 3 1.99 9.81 11.91
N ASP A 4 1.91 10.55 10.81
CA ASP A 4 0.71 11.28 10.40
C ASP A 4 -0.19 10.34 9.58
N TRP A 5 -1.24 9.82 10.21
CA TRP A 5 -2.18 8.86 9.62
C TRP A 5 -3.37 9.56 8.96
N ILE A 6 -3.98 8.90 7.98
CA ILE A 6 -5.23 9.38 7.36
C ILE A 6 -6.38 9.23 8.36
N THR A 7 -7.18 10.27 8.52
CA THR A 7 -8.37 10.24 9.37
C THR A 7 -9.64 9.90 8.58
N PRO A 8 -10.75 9.50 9.25
CA PRO A 8 -12.02 9.22 8.59
C PRO A 8 -12.58 10.42 7.81
N ASP A 9 -12.37 11.64 8.33
CA ASP A 9 -12.79 12.90 7.69
C ASP A 9 -11.97 13.24 6.45
N GLU A 10 -10.69 12.88 6.43
CA GLU A 10 -9.79 13.11 5.29
C GLU A 10 -9.98 12.08 4.16
N LEU A 11 -10.56 10.92 4.47
CA LEU A 11 -10.64 9.81 3.51
C LEU A 11 -11.48 10.15 2.25
N PRO A 12 -12.64 10.83 2.34
CA PRO A 12 -13.41 11.27 1.17
C PRO A 12 -12.63 12.21 0.24
N ASP A 13 -11.76 13.07 0.77
CA ASP A 13 -10.94 13.98 -0.03
C ASP A 13 -9.83 13.25 -0.82
N LEU A 14 -9.45 12.05 -0.37
CA LEU A 14 -8.38 11.24 -0.96
C LEU A 14 -8.92 10.10 -1.84
N TRP A 15 -10.21 9.78 -1.70
CA TRP A 15 -10.84 8.68 -2.39
C TRP A 15 -12.36 8.89 -2.52
N ASP A 16 -12.79 9.28 -3.72
CA ASP A 16 -14.19 9.63 -4.03
C ASP A 16 -15.23 8.58 -3.60
N THR A 17 -14.90 7.28 -3.65
CA THR A 17 -15.84 6.23 -3.23
C THR A 17 -16.13 6.26 -1.74
N ALA A 18 -15.24 6.81 -0.92
CA ALA A 18 -15.40 6.88 0.54
C ALA A 18 -16.53 7.80 0.98
N GLU A 19 -16.97 8.74 0.14
CA GLU A 19 -18.13 9.60 0.45
C GLU A 19 -19.42 8.79 0.63
N GLY A 20 -19.55 7.67 -0.08
CA GLY A 20 -20.70 6.76 0.02
C GLY A 20 -20.58 5.70 1.12
N ILE A 21 -19.50 5.70 1.90
CA ILE A 21 -19.23 4.72 2.96
C ILE A 21 -19.62 5.36 4.30
N ASP A 22 -20.25 4.56 5.16
CA ASP A 22 -20.58 4.95 6.53
C ASP A 22 -19.33 5.39 7.32
N GLU A 23 -19.47 6.38 8.20
CA GLU A 23 -18.35 6.94 8.96
C GLU A 23 -17.70 5.92 9.89
N ASP A 24 -18.49 5.08 10.55
CA ASP A 24 -17.98 4.03 11.45
C ASP A 24 -17.20 2.99 10.62
N LEU A 25 -17.73 2.63 9.46
CA LEU A 25 -17.04 1.70 8.55
C LEU A 25 -15.74 2.30 7.97
N ARG A 26 -15.70 3.61 7.70
CA ARG A 26 -14.45 4.30 7.31
C ARG A 26 -13.41 4.23 8.43
N ALA A 27 -13.83 4.45 9.67
CA ALA A 27 -12.96 4.37 10.84
C ALA A 27 -12.40 2.95 11.01
N ASP A 28 -13.26 1.93 10.98
CA ASP A 28 -12.84 0.54 11.15
C ASP A 28 -11.83 0.09 10.06
N MET A 29 -12.05 0.48 8.80
CA MET A 29 -11.10 0.17 7.72
C MET A 29 -9.76 0.89 7.90
N LEU A 30 -9.77 2.13 8.40
CA LEU A 30 -8.57 2.91 8.65
C LEU A 30 -7.76 2.33 9.81
N ASP A 31 -8.44 1.86 10.87
CA ASP A 31 -7.82 1.18 12.01
C ASP A 31 -7.17 -0.15 11.57
N ALA A 32 -7.89 -0.99 10.83
CA ALA A 32 -7.34 -2.24 10.29
C ALA A 32 -6.13 -2.00 9.37
N ALA A 33 -6.18 -0.96 8.53
CA ALA A 33 -5.07 -0.57 7.68
C ALA A 33 -3.88 0.00 8.47
N GLN A 34 -4.14 0.76 9.54
CA GLN A 34 -3.13 1.28 10.44
C GLN A 34 -2.40 0.14 11.17
N ASP A 35 -3.12 -0.79 11.79
CA ASP A 35 -2.55 -1.96 12.48
C ASP A 35 -1.57 -2.74 11.59
N ALA A 36 -1.95 -2.95 10.34
CA ALA A 36 -1.11 -3.64 9.37
C ALA A 36 0.11 -2.82 8.92
N CYS A 37 -0.05 -1.50 8.84
CA CYS A 37 1.07 -0.61 8.58
C CYS A 37 2.03 -0.60 9.78
N GLU A 38 1.54 -0.46 11.01
CA GLU A 38 2.32 -0.41 12.25
C GLU A 38 3.21 -1.65 12.43
N ALA A 39 2.73 -2.83 12.02
CA ALA A 39 3.53 -4.06 12.01
C ALA A 39 4.82 -3.97 11.15
N TRP A 40 4.89 -3.02 10.21
CA TRP A 40 5.96 -2.89 9.22
C TRP A 40 6.49 -1.46 9.03
N VAL A 41 6.08 -0.50 9.86
CA VAL A 41 6.60 0.87 9.80
C VAL A 41 8.13 0.82 9.99
N PRO A 42 8.93 1.27 9.02
CA PRO A 42 10.37 1.24 9.16
C PRO A 42 10.83 2.22 10.26
N GLU A 43 11.72 1.77 11.14
CA GLU A 43 12.28 2.60 12.22
C GLU A 43 13.01 3.83 11.67
N VAL A 44 13.68 3.66 10.53
CA VAL A 44 14.43 4.70 9.80
C VAL A 44 13.76 4.94 8.45
N GLY A 45 13.36 6.19 8.20
CA GLY A 45 12.82 6.60 6.91
C GLY A 45 13.87 6.57 5.81
N ASP A 46 13.43 6.36 4.56
CA ASP A 46 14.28 6.51 3.39
C ASP A 46 14.54 8.01 3.14
N PRO A 47 15.80 8.48 3.00
CA PRO A 47 16.08 9.87 2.67
C PRO A 47 15.51 10.30 1.30
N GLU A 48 15.28 9.37 0.37
CA GLU A 48 14.71 9.63 -0.95
C GLU A 48 13.18 9.59 -0.97
N ARG A 49 12.54 8.99 0.05
CA ARG A 49 11.08 8.95 0.19
C ARG A 49 10.66 9.34 1.61
N PRO A 50 9.98 10.49 1.78
CA PRO A 50 9.42 10.88 3.06
C PRO A 50 8.61 9.73 3.67
N ARG A 51 9.00 9.33 4.88
CA ARG A 51 8.40 8.23 5.65
C ARG A 51 6.88 8.38 5.72
N ASP A 52 6.41 9.57 6.06
CA ASP A 52 4.97 9.84 6.27
C ASP A 52 4.17 9.69 4.99
N ARG A 53 4.68 10.16 3.85
CA ARG A 53 4.01 10.01 2.55
C ARG A 53 3.88 8.55 2.13
N THR A 54 4.90 7.74 2.41
CA THR A 54 4.90 6.30 2.09
C THR A 54 3.88 5.56 2.95
N ILE A 55 3.78 5.93 4.23
CA ILE A 55 2.84 5.32 5.17
C ILE A 55 1.39 5.71 4.82
N ARG A 56 1.10 6.99 4.56
CA ARG A 56 -0.25 7.44 4.12
C ARG A 56 -0.68 6.74 2.84
N LEU A 57 0.23 6.57 1.87
CA LEU A 57 -0.07 5.84 0.64
C LEU A 57 -0.35 4.35 0.88
N ALA A 58 0.42 3.71 1.78
CA ALA A 58 0.20 2.33 2.16
C ALA A 58 -1.18 2.16 2.79
N GLN A 59 -1.51 2.98 3.80
CA GLN A 59 -2.81 2.97 4.47
C GLN A 59 -3.97 3.12 3.47
N LEU A 60 -3.91 4.12 2.57
CA LEU A 60 -4.95 4.34 1.56
C LEU A 60 -5.12 3.14 0.62
N THR A 61 -4.01 2.51 0.22
CA THR A 61 -4.05 1.34 -0.67
C THR A 61 -4.70 0.14 0.02
N LEU A 62 -4.44 -0.05 1.31
CA LEU A 62 -5.05 -1.13 2.10
C LEU A 62 -6.54 -0.89 2.29
N VAL A 63 -6.96 0.33 2.65
CA VAL A 63 -8.38 0.70 2.78
C VAL A 63 -9.17 0.40 1.50
N ARG A 64 -8.61 0.78 0.34
CA ARG A 64 -9.24 0.48 -0.96
C ARG A 64 -9.37 -1.03 -1.23
N GLY A 65 -8.35 -1.79 -0.84
CA GLY A 65 -8.38 -3.25 -0.95
C GLY A 65 -9.44 -3.88 -0.04
N LEU A 66 -9.53 -3.42 1.21
CA LEU A 66 -10.55 -3.85 2.17
C LEU A 66 -11.97 -3.60 1.66
N TRP A 67 -12.21 -2.41 1.13
CA TRP A 67 -13.51 -2.09 0.54
C TRP A 67 -13.83 -2.95 -0.68
N ASN A 68 -12.87 -3.14 -1.59
CA ASN A 68 -13.08 -3.97 -2.78
C ASN A 68 -13.41 -5.42 -2.40
N ASP A 69 -12.76 -5.98 -1.37
CA ASP A 69 -13.08 -7.31 -0.85
C ASP A 69 -14.49 -7.33 -0.21
N ALA A 70 -14.83 -6.30 0.56
CA ALA A 70 -16.13 -6.17 1.21
C ALA A 70 -17.30 -6.10 0.22
N ILE A 71 -17.12 -5.45 -0.94
CA ILE A 71 -18.17 -5.35 -1.98
C ILE A 71 -18.16 -6.51 -2.99
N ALA A 72 -17.04 -7.22 -3.14
CA ALA A 72 -16.90 -8.29 -4.13
C ALA A 72 -17.48 -9.63 -3.66
N ASP A 73 -17.62 -9.82 -2.36
CA ASP A 73 -18.14 -11.06 -1.79
C ASP A 73 -19.68 -10.96 -1.66
N GLU A 74 -20.43 -11.69 -2.49
CA GLU A 74 -21.89 -11.89 -2.36
C GLU A 74 -22.27 -12.55 -1.00
N GLY A 75 -21.28 -12.97 -0.21
CA GLY A 75 -21.41 -13.46 1.17
C GLY A 75 -20.42 -12.82 2.15
N GLY A 76 -19.81 -11.69 1.82
CA GLY A 76 -18.84 -10.99 2.65
C GLY A 76 -19.51 -10.41 3.89
N SER A 77 -19.62 -11.21 4.94
CA SER A 77 -20.10 -10.70 6.22
C SER A 77 -19.07 -9.72 6.77
N ILE A 78 -19.32 -8.43 6.59
CA ILE A 78 -18.97 -7.44 7.61
C ILE A 78 -19.82 -7.85 8.82
N GLY A 79 -19.25 -8.65 9.71
CA GLY A 79 -19.92 -9.11 10.92
C GLY A 79 -20.27 -7.90 11.81
N GLY A 80 -21.38 -7.98 12.54
CA GLY A 80 -21.88 -6.91 13.40
C GLY A 80 -21.01 -6.54 14.61
N ASP A 81 -19.77 -7.03 14.65
CA ASP A 81 -18.77 -6.79 15.71
C ASP A 81 -17.59 -5.92 15.22
N GLY A 82 -17.65 -5.39 13.98
CA GLY A 82 -16.62 -4.52 13.39
C GLY A 82 -15.79 -5.22 12.31
N PHE A 83 -14.85 -4.48 11.71
CA PHE A 83 -13.93 -4.98 10.68
C PHE A 83 -12.84 -5.89 11.28
N ASP A 84 -13.23 -7.02 11.86
CA ASP A 84 -12.32 -8.02 12.47
C ASP A 84 -11.49 -8.82 11.43
N PHE A 85 -11.55 -8.40 10.16
CA PHE A 85 -10.85 -9.02 9.05
C PHE A 85 -9.55 -8.26 8.76
N ASN A 86 -8.45 -8.66 9.43
CA ASN A 86 -7.10 -8.30 8.99
C ASN A 86 -6.49 -9.48 8.23
N PRO A 87 -6.76 -9.61 6.92
CA PRO A 87 -6.31 -10.76 6.16
C PRO A 87 -4.79 -10.73 5.99
N PRO A 88 -4.11 -11.89 6.01
CA PRO A 88 -2.64 -11.95 5.92
C PRO A 88 -2.07 -11.35 4.62
N TRP A 89 -2.88 -11.15 3.58
CA TRP A 89 -2.48 -10.45 2.36
C TRP A 89 -2.31 -8.93 2.57
N LEU A 90 -3.07 -8.33 3.49
CA LEU A 90 -3.05 -6.90 3.78
C LEU A 90 -1.72 -6.50 4.43
N ALA A 91 -1.28 -7.25 5.43
CA ALA A 91 0.06 -7.11 6.02
C ALA A 91 1.20 -7.34 4.98
N ARG A 92 1.00 -8.26 4.03
CA ARG A 92 1.99 -8.56 2.99
C ARG A 92 2.12 -7.41 1.98
N GLU A 93 1.02 -6.78 1.60
CA GLU A 93 1.02 -5.65 0.68
C GLU A 93 1.56 -4.37 1.35
N ALA A 94 1.16 -4.12 2.61
CA ALA A 94 1.72 -3.05 3.45
C ALA A 94 3.25 -3.14 3.50
N ARG A 95 3.77 -4.35 3.79
CA ARG A 95 5.20 -4.64 3.79
C ARG A 95 5.87 -4.38 2.45
N ARG A 96 5.22 -4.70 1.32
CA ARG A 96 5.78 -4.49 -0.02
C ARG A 96 5.91 -3.00 -0.33
N MET A 97 4.92 -2.20 0.05
CA MET A 97 4.89 -0.76 -0.20
C MET A 97 5.90 0.01 0.66
N MET A 98 6.05 -0.37 1.94
CA MET A 98 6.96 0.28 2.89
C MET A 98 8.39 -0.24 2.82
N ARG A 99 8.65 -1.31 2.06
CA ARG A 99 10.00 -1.83 1.90
C ARG A 99 10.86 -0.79 1.15
N PRO A 100 12.02 -0.39 1.71
CA PRO A 100 12.97 0.42 0.97
C PRO A 100 13.30 -0.26 -0.36
N PRO A 101 13.43 0.49 -1.48
CA PRO A 101 13.94 -0.09 -2.71
C PRO A 101 15.28 -0.75 -2.35
N ARG A 102 15.41 -2.05 -2.65
CA ARG A 102 16.69 -2.73 -2.48
C ARG A 102 17.70 -1.97 -3.32
N GLY A 103 18.69 -1.35 -2.69
CA GLY A 103 19.88 -0.82 -3.36
C GLY A 103 20.38 -1.87 -4.36
N GLY A 104 20.58 -1.44 -5.60
CA GLY A 104 20.56 -2.25 -6.80
C GLY A 104 21.32 -3.59 -6.76
N ALA A 105 20.80 -4.56 -7.50
CA ALA A 105 21.64 -5.10 -8.55
C ALA A 105 21.46 -4.15 -9.75
N PRO A 106 22.48 -3.39 -10.20
CA PRO A 106 22.45 -2.95 -11.59
C PRO A 106 22.28 -4.21 -12.44
N ALA A 107 21.44 -4.15 -13.48
CA ALA A 107 21.57 -5.13 -14.55
C ALA A 107 23.04 -5.15 -14.91
N THR A 108 23.71 -6.28 -14.68
CA THR A 108 25.08 -6.49 -15.16
C THR A 108 25.06 -6.15 -16.62
N GLY A 109 25.70 -5.03 -16.98
CA GLY A 109 25.95 -4.69 -18.36
C GLY A 109 26.68 -5.88 -18.97
N HIS A 110 26.02 -6.54 -19.91
CA HIS A 110 26.73 -7.09 -21.03
C HIS A 110 26.32 -6.23 -22.22
N GLU A 111 27.33 -5.55 -22.77
CA GLU A 111 27.26 -4.67 -23.94
C GLU A 111 26.38 -5.25 -25.07
N PRO A 112 25.70 -4.41 -25.86
CA PRO A 112 25.23 -4.87 -27.16
C PRO A 112 26.46 -5.28 -27.99
N ASP A 113 26.49 -6.55 -28.37
CA ASP A 113 27.46 -7.15 -29.30
C ASP A 113 27.60 -6.23 -30.53
N PRO A 114 28.81 -5.78 -30.91
CA PRO A 114 28.99 -4.87 -32.04
C PRO A 114 28.48 -5.51 -33.34
N GLU A 115 27.64 -4.76 -34.07
CA GLU A 115 27.05 -5.17 -35.35
C GLU A 115 28.11 -5.72 -36.34
N PRO A 116 27.84 -6.83 -37.05
CA PRO A 116 28.78 -7.37 -38.02
C PRO A 116 28.93 -6.42 -39.21
N ILE A 117 30.17 -5.95 -39.41
CA ILE A 117 30.59 -5.18 -40.60
C ILE A 117 30.48 -6.12 -41.82
N PRO A 118 29.83 -5.71 -42.93
CA PRO A 118 29.77 -6.54 -44.14
C PRO A 118 31.16 -6.66 -44.78
N GLU A 119 31.71 -7.88 -44.82
CA GLU A 119 32.92 -8.18 -45.59
C GLU A 119 32.66 -7.92 -47.07
N SER A 120 33.45 -7.01 -47.65
CA SER A 120 33.52 -6.75 -49.08
C SER A 120 34.67 -7.57 -49.67
N VAL A 121 34.39 -8.66 -50.39
CA VAL A 121 35.19 -9.19 -51.51
C VAL A 121 34.28 -9.88 -52.51
#